data_AF-A0A915PNK0-F1
#
_entry.id   AF-A0A915PNK0-F1
#
_cell.length_a   1.000
_cell.length_b   1.000
_cell.length_c   1.000
_cell.angle_alpha   90.00
_cell.angle_beta   90.00
_cell.angle_gamma   90.00
#
_symmetry.space_group_name_H-M   'P 1'
#
loop_
_entity.id
_entity.type
_entity.pdbx_description
1 polymer ?
#
loop_
_entity_poly.entity_id
_entity_poly.type
_entity_poly.pdbx_seq_one_letter_code
_entity_poly.pdbx_strand_id
1 'polypeptide(L)'
;MTEAVIGTKKQIKVFFKSKFMLLINKSRIFKIYRMLDINRNCSFLIPKPCGSYELDDSYCLSDGIVEQTEIGTYVVPLLEAHAQLIALIAFSQKDHVQSQVEQVLQEFVLDFLSRHTRAIGDLYSSDMLNLRTLFHSIRDEILALSVVYNSLSVILTADIWNYQTVDCFLDRFLATILYTELRPYVVKEVVGRLQHALLAIFERYFDRLFSTGEIDPVLEKEFIFQSVEDSMVVQARRTRCSFWSKLLIKYVENGALNARRLRTGNCDYEAPNKFSVYLRKALRMKDGGCSFITAQKITHSMEYACERCAKNNSSILFRSVLENDSLSQILKQIESVYTGFAVREMAFDLFGATRTSQHCSIVLSFQNSLQLSGFPSEVCERWTIWCDSGLLNDLVIKPQLSWPIYYLIEDKLLSTLNQCLRFLLRLLQAQEALSAVRIDLVAMKELTISRQRLNHLICFIAQPLTAISEIFFTHLQAMLTKKFALVAGSKTLEEAQHILKDLDTHLTNLITRSGSRALIHDAITKLCDRATEVELRLRMDAVGLHDVEEMLKVVKREKDLLVGLGRSMHGTIFTLLQPLLS
;
A
#
# COMPACT_ATOMS: atom_id res chain seq x y z
N MET A 1 -55.59 57.82 66.12
CA MET A 1 -54.65 58.16 65.01
C MET A 1 -53.29 57.47 65.19
N THR A 2 -53.28 56.18 65.57
CA THR A 2 -52.05 55.44 65.91
C THR A 2 -52.06 53.98 65.43
N GLU A 3 -53.00 53.61 64.55
CA GLU A 3 -53.04 52.27 63.93
C GLU A 3 -52.78 52.29 62.41
N ALA A 4 -52.84 53.44 61.75
CA ALA A 4 -52.55 53.57 60.31
C ALA A 4 -51.05 53.66 59.96
N VAL A 5 -50.15 53.78 60.96
CA VAL A 5 -48.69 53.92 60.76
C VAL A 5 -47.94 52.58 60.92
N ILE A 6 -48.60 51.54 61.44
CA ILE A 6 -47.98 50.22 61.66
C ILE A 6 -48.15 49.31 60.43
N GLY A 7 -49.23 49.48 59.64
CA GLY A 7 -49.48 48.71 58.41
C GLY A 7 -48.53 49.04 57.25
N THR A 8 -48.12 50.29 57.10
CA THR A 8 -47.26 50.78 56.01
C THR A 8 -45.77 50.46 56.26
N LYS A 9 -45.30 50.39 57.50
CA LYS A 9 -43.93 49.92 57.80
C LYS A 9 -43.73 48.42 57.58
N LYS A 10 -44.79 47.59 57.69
CA LYS A 10 -44.72 46.15 57.41
C LYS A 10 -44.77 45.84 55.91
N GLN A 11 -45.57 46.58 55.12
CA GLN A 11 -45.61 46.40 53.66
C GLN A 11 -44.37 46.95 52.94
N ILE A 12 -43.77 48.04 53.40
CA ILE A 12 -42.50 48.55 52.83
C ILE A 12 -41.34 47.61 53.15
N LYS A 13 -41.32 46.96 54.32
CA LYS A 13 -40.31 45.93 54.66
C LYS A 13 -40.43 44.66 53.80
N VAL A 14 -41.64 44.24 53.42
CA VAL A 14 -41.87 43.05 52.58
C VAL A 14 -41.61 43.34 51.10
N PHE A 15 -41.96 44.54 50.61
CA PHE A 15 -41.70 44.96 49.23
C PHE A 15 -40.20 45.21 48.98
N PHE A 16 -39.48 45.78 49.95
CA PHE A 16 -38.02 45.86 49.89
C PHE A 16 -37.37 44.48 50.05
N LYS A 17 -37.84 43.59 50.95
CA LYS A 17 -37.27 42.21 51.07
C LYS A 17 -37.40 41.41 49.78
N SER A 18 -38.53 41.50 49.08
CA SER A 18 -38.78 40.79 47.81
C SER A 18 -37.92 41.30 46.66
N LYS A 19 -37.81 42.63 46.48
CA LYS A 19 -36.95 43.24 45.45
C LYS A 19 -35.46 43.06 45.75
N PHE A 20 -35.06 43.12 47.03
CA PHE A 20 -33.67 42.91 47.46
C PHE A 20 -33.29 41.41 47.43
N MET A 21 -34.21 40.48 47.73
CA MET A 21 -34.01 39.04 47.46
C MET A 21 -33.86 38.76 45.97
N LEU A 22 -34.68 39.39 45.12
CA LEU A 22 -34.55 39.26 43.66
C LEU A 22 -33.20 39.80 43.14
N LEU A 23 -32.70 40.91 43.71
CA LEU A 23 -31.38 41.46 43.40
C LEU A 23 -30.22 40.58 43.94
N ILE A 24 -30.36 40.01 45.14
CA ILE A 24 -29.37 39.09 45.74
C ILE A 24 -29.36 37.74 45.01
N ASN A 25 -30.54 37.20 44.64
CA ASN A 25 -30.66 35.98 43.84
C ASN A 25 -30.15 36.20 42.41
N LYS A 26 -30.44 37.36 41.76
CA LYS A 26 -29.80 37.71 40.48
C LYS A 26 -28.27 37.77 40.63
N SER A 27 -27.74 38.46 41.66
CA SER A 27 -26.30 38.55 41.92
C SER A 27 -25.63 37.18 42.16
N ARG A 28 -26.30 36.23 42.82
CA ARG A 28 -25.77 34.89 43.08
C ARG A 28 -25.98 33.90 41.91
N ILE A 29 -27.06 34.01 41.15
CA ILE A 29 -27.25 33.30 39.86
C ILE A 29 -26.17 33.75 38.87
N PHE A 30 -25.88 35.05 38.81
CA PHE A 30 -24.76 35.58 38.02
C PHE A 30 -23.38 35.08 38.48
N LYS A 31 -23.23 34.65 39.73
CA LYS A 31 -21.99 34.00 40.21
C LYS A 31 -21.88 32.56 39.71
N ILE A 32 -22.99 31.81 39.59
CA ILE A 32 -23.01 30.47 39.00
C ILE A 32 -22.67 30.50 37.51
N TYR A 33 -23.19 31.49 36.76
CA TYR A 33 -22.84 31.68 35.36
C TYR A 33 -21.35 31.91 35.11
N ARG A 34 -20.62 32.50 36.08
CA ARG A 34 -19.17 32.72 35.94
C ARG A 34 -18.38 31.42 35.80
N MET A 35 -18.94 30.27 36.22
CA MET A 35 -18.29 28.97 36.02
C MET A 35 -18.23 28.54 34.56
N LEU A 36 -19.13 29.07 33.73
CA LEU A 36 -19.20 28.74 32.31
C LEU A 36 -18.73 29.92 31.44
N ASP A 37 -18.43 31.07 32.07
CA ASP A 37 -17.90 32.26 31.40
C ASP A 37 -16.37 32.23 31.41
N ILE A 38 -15.79 32.16 30.21
CA ILE A 38 -14.34 32.08 29.97
C ILE A 38 -13.59 33.32 30.51
N ASN A 39 -14.28 34.45 30.72
CA ASN A 39 -13.66 35.74 31.04
C ASN A 39 -13.73 36.15 32.53
N ARG A 40 -14.29 35.32 33.42
CA ARG A 40 -14.57 35.75 34.81
C ARG A 40 -14.20 34.71 35.86
N ASN A 41 -13.33 35.10 36.79
CA ASN A 41 -12.98 34.26 37.95
C ASN A 41 -14.20 34.01 38.87
N CYS A 42 -14.36 32.75 39.27
CA CYS A 42 -15.33 32.32 40.25
C CYS A 42 -14.82 32.56 41.66
N SER A 43 -15.54 33.35 42.45
CA SER A 43 -15.11 33.78 43.80
C SER A 43 -15.26 32.71 44.88
N PHE A 44 -15.99 31.63 44.61
CA PHE A 44 -16.34 30.58 45.57
C PHE A 44 -15.72 29.21 45.24
N LEU A 45 -14.88 29.14 44.20
CA LEU A 45 -14.13 27.94 43.81
C LEU A 45 -12.66 28.11 44.22
N ILE A 46 -12.17 27.21 45.06
CA ILE A 46 -10.77 27.18 45.50
C ILE A 46 -10.06 26.07 44.70
N PRO A 47 -9.09 26.38 43.83
CA PRO A 47 -8.38 25.38 43.05
C PRO A 47 -7.45 24.53 43.95
N LYS A 48 -7.53 23.20 43.83
CA LYS A 48 -6.62 22.25 44.49
C LYS A 48 -5.42 21.92 43.59
N PRO A 49 -4.26 21.54 44.17
CA PRO A 49 -3.06 21.17 43.41
C PRO A 49 -3.26 19.98 42.44
N CYS A 50 -4.27 19.15 42.68
CA CYS A 50 -4.63 18.00 41.84
C CYS A 50 -5.57 18.36 40.66
N GLY A 51 -5.86 19.64 40.42
CA GLY A 51 -6.75 20.09 39.35
C GLY A 51 -8.26 19.99 39.66
N SER A 52 -8.62 19.58 40.89
CA SER A 52 -10.01 19.61 41.38
C SER A 52 -10.32 20.94 42.09
N TYR A 53 -11.60 21.22 42.33
CA TYR A 53 -12.05 22.43 43.01
C TYR A 53 -12.67 22.10 44.37
N GLU A 54 -12.29 22.86 45.40
CA GLU A 54 -13.01 22.94 46.66
C GLU A 54 -14.05 24.04 46.61
N LEU A 55 -15.17 23.83 47.29
CA LEU A 55 -16.22 24.84 47.42
C LEU A 55 -16.02 25.59 48.73
N ASP A 56 -16.17 26.90 48.68
CA ASP A 56 -16.24 27.72 49.89
C ASP A 56 -17.65 27.58 50.50
N ASP A 57 -17.73 26.85 51.62
CA ASP A 57 -18.97 26.57 52.37
C ASP A 57 -19.63 27.84 52.95
N SER A 58 -18.96 29.00 52.92
CA SER A 58 -19.53 30.28 53.34
C SER A 58 -20.61 30.84 52.40
N TYR A 59 -20.80 30.22 51.23
CA TYR A 59 -21.81 30.63 50.24
C TYR A 59 -23.08 29.78 50.33
N CYS A 60 -24.22 30.42 50.66
CA CYS A 60 -25.56 29.79 50.62
C CYS A 60 -26.49 30.48 49.59
N LEU A 61 -27.46 29.75 49.05
CA LEU A 61 -28.50 30.24 48.14
C LEU A 61 -29.89 30.05 48.75
N SER A 62 -30.80 30.99 48.51
CA SER A 62 -32.22 30.85 48.90
C SER A 62 -33.07 30.71 47.64
N ASP A 63 -33.48 29.48 47.32
CA ASP A 63 -34.22 29.14 46.08
C ASP A 63 -35.74 29.36 46.20
N GLY A 64 -36.18 30.16 47.17
CA GLY A 64 -37.58 30.50 47.39
C GLY A 64 -38.48 29.39 47.95
N ILE A 65 -37.98 28.14 48.03
CA ILE A 65 -38.71 26.95 48.56
C ILE A 65 -38.15 26.51 49.92
N VAL A 66 -36.85 26.69 50.16
CA VAL A 66 -36.15 26.39 51.43
C VAL A 66 -35.38 27.64 51.88
N GLU A 67 -35.35 27.93 53.18
CA GLU A 67 -34.82 29.21 53.71
C GLU A 67 -33.33 29.43 53.39
N GLN A 68 -32.51 28.38 53.38
CA GLN A 68 -31.13 28.37 52.91
C GLN A 68 -30.74 26.97 52.43
N THR A 69 -30.21 26.86 51.21
CA THR A 69 -29.57 25.66 50.68
C THR A 69 -28.10 25.98 50.43
N GLU A 70 -27.19 25.06 50.76
CA GLU A 70 -25.76 25.21 50.45
C GLU A 70 -25.56 25.38 48.94
N ILE A 71 -24.66 26.30 48.54
CA ILE A 71 -24.42 26.57 47.12
C ILE A 71 -23.94 25.32 46.36
N GLY A 72 -23.33 24.37 47.08
CA GLY A 72 -22.81 23.12 46.54
C GLY A 72 -23.86 22.30 45.79
N THR A 73 -25.12 22.28 46.24
CA THR A 73 -26.18 21.53 45.55
C THR A 73 -26.40 22.01 44.10
N TYR A 74 -26.14 23.30 43.83
CA TYR A 74 -26.33 23.91 42.51
C TYR A 74 -25.03 24.01 41.70
N VAL A 75 -23.88 24.02 42.37
CA VAL A 75 -22.57 24.18 41.74
C VAL A 75 -21.94 22.83 41.35
N VAL A 76 -22.14 21.79 42.16
CA VAL A 76 -21.57 20.45 41.91
C VAL A 76 -21.87 19.93 40.49
N PRO A 77 -23.10 20.06 39.94
CA PRO A 77 -23.39 19.63 38.57
C PRO A 77 -22.63 20.39 37.47
N LEU A 78 -22.03 21.54 37.79
CA LEU A 78 -21.31 22.41 36.84
C LEU A 78 -19.79 22.34 37.00
N LEU A 79 -19.28 21.70 38.06
CA LEU A 79 -17.84 21.57 38.29
C LEU A 79 -17.12 20.82 37.17
N GLU A 80 -17.74 19.75 36.66
CA GLU A 80 -17.19 18.98 35.54
C GLU A 80 -17.13 19.83 34.26
N ALA A 81 -18.21 20.55 33.94
CA ALA A 81 -18.24 21.47 32.81
C ALA A 81 -17.18 22.58 32.93
N HIS A 82 -16.99 23.13 34.13
CA HIS A 82 -15.96 24.13 34.39
C HIS A 82 -14.53 23.57 34.16
N ALA A 83 -14.24 22.37 34.66
CA ALA A 83 -12.96 21.71 34.45
C ALA A 83 -12.70 21.42 32.95
N GLN A 84 -13.72 20.94 32.23
CA GLN A 84 -13.65 20.71 30.78
C GLN A 84 -13.37 22.01 30.01
N LEU A 85 -14.01 23.11 30.39
CA LEU A 85 -13.80 24.42 29.79
C LEU A 85 -12.36 24.90 29.97
N ILE A 86 -11.81 24.75 31.17
CA ILE A 86 -10.41 25.15 31.46
C ILE A 86 -9.42 24.31 30.67
N ALA A 87 -9.65 23.00 30.55
CA ALA A 87 -8.80 22.13 29.75
C ALA A 87 -8.79 22.55 28.27
N LEU A 88 -9.95 22.93 27.71
CA LEU A 88 -10.05 23.44 26.34
C LEU A 88 -9.36 24.81 26.17
N ILE A 89 -9.47 25.70 27.16
CA ILE A 89 -8.76 26.98 27.16
C ILE A 89 -7.24 26.73 27.17
N ALA A 90 -6.75 25.88 28.08
CA ALA A 90 -5.34 25.54 28.18
C ALA A 90 -4.79 24.95 26.87
N PHE A 91 -5.56 24.07 26.21
CA PHE A 91 -5.19 23.52 24.91
C PHE A 91 -5.13 24.59 23.82
N SER A 92 -6.07 25.54 23.80
CA SER A 92 -6.07 26.64 22.83
C SER A 92 -4.92 27.64 23.02
N GLN A 93 -4.33 27.69 24.22
CA GLN A 93 -3.24 28.59 24.60
C GLN A 93 -1.85 27.92 24.57
N LYS A 94 -1.77 26.65 24.15
CA LYS A 94 -0.51 25.90 24.10
C LYS A 94 0.41 26.50 23.02
N ASP A 95 1.53 27.08 23.47
CA ASP A 95 2.57 27.62 22.60
C ASP A 95 3.42 26.49 21.97
N HIS A 96 3.89 26.70 20.73
CA HIS A 96 4.73 25.78 19.93
C HIS A 96 4.04 24.51 19.38
N VAL A 97 2.99 24.68 18.57
CA VAL A 97 2.36 23.57 17.87
C VAL A 97 3.09 23.19 16.59
N GLN A 98 3.64 21.98 16.55
CA GLN A 98 4.36 21.43 15.39
C GLN A 98 3.46 20.61 14.44
N SER A 99 2.19 20.40 14.79
CA SER A 99 1.23 19.63 13.99
C SER A 99 0.16 20.49 13.33
N GLN A 100 -0.16 20.20 12.07
CA GLN A 100 -1.28 20.82 11.36
C GLN A 100 -2.65 20.34 11.89
N VAL A 101 -2.79 19.06 12.21
CA VAL A 101 -4.02 18.55 12.85
C VAL A 101 -4.25 19.24 14.20
N GLU A 102 -3.21 19.39 15.02
CA GLU A 102 -3.31 20.10 16.30
C GLU A 102 -3.71 21.57 16.11
N GLN A 103 -3.10 22.28 15.15
CA GLN A 103 -3.45 23.68 14.82
C GLN A 103 -4.91 23.85 14.42
N VAL A 104 -5.41 23.01 13.52
CA VAL A 104 -6.82 23.06 13.08
C VAL A 104 -7.78 22.76 14.23
N LEU A 105 -7.40 21.84 15.13
CA LEU A 105 -8.19 21.56 16.32
C LEU A 105 -8.18 22.72 17.31
N GLN A 106 -7.05 23.42 17.49
CA GLN A 106 -6.99 24.64 18.29
C GLN A 106 -7.88 25.75 17.70
N GLU A 107 -7.83 25.97 16.38
CA GLU A 107 -8.69 26.93 15.70
C GLU A 107 -10.17 26.60 15.88
N PHE A 108 -10.53 25.32 15.76
CA PHE A 108 -11.88 24.83 16.03
C PHE A 108 -12.30 25.11 17.48
N VAL A 109 -11.42 24.84 18.46
CA VAL A 109 -11.68 25.12 19.87
C VAL A 109 -11.86 26.62 20.11
N LEU A 110 -11.05 27.48 19.49
CA LEU A 110 -11.20 28.93 19.60
C LEU A 110 -12.54 29.43 19.03
N ASP A 111 -12.96 28.96 17.85
CA ASP A 111 -14.29 29.28 17.30
C ASP A 111 -15.41 28.75 18.21
N PHE A 112 -15.28 27.53 18.74
CA PHE A 112 -16.23 26.96 19.70
C PHE A 112 -16.34 27.81 20.97
N LEU A 113 -15.22 28.12 21.63
CA LEU A 113 -15.17 28.92 22.86
C LEU A 113 -15.72 30.33 22.63
N SER A 114 -15.43 30.94 21.47
CA SER A 114 -15.98 32.26 21.11
C SER A 114 -17.50 32.24 21.00
N ARG A 115 -18.08 31.20 20.38
CA ARG A 115 -19.54 31.06 20.26
C ARG A 115 -20.19 30.67 21.58
N HIS A 116 -19.55 29.81 22.36
CA HIS A 116 -19.99 29.44 23.70
C HIS A 116 -20.06 30.67 24.62
N THR A 117 -19.04 31.54 24.56
CA THR A 117 -19.03 32.83 25.30
C THR A 117 -20.21 33.71 24.90
N ARG A 118 -20.53 33.79 23.60
CA ARG A 118 -21.68 34.58 23.12
C ARG A 118 -23.01 33.98 23.57
N ALA A 119 -23.19 32.66 23.42
CA ALA A 119 -24.41 31.96 23.83
C ALA A 119 -24.68 32.12 25.35
N ILE A 120 -23.64 32.00 26.17
CA ILE A 120 -23.74 32.25 27.61
C ILE A 120 -23.93 33.75 27.89
N GLY A 121 -23.27 34.63 27.14
CA GLY A 121 -23.44 36.09 27.14
C GLY A 121 -24.89 36.51 26.96
N ASP A 122 -25.58 35.92 25.99
CA ASP A 122 -26.98 36.21 25.68
C ASP A 122 -27.91 35.81 26.84
N LEU A 123 -27.58 34.74 27.57
CA LEU A 123 -28.32 34.34 28.77
C LEU A 123 -28.21 35.39 29.89
N TYR A 124 -27.11 36.12 30.01
CA TYR A 124 -26.98 37.21 31.00
C TYR A 124 -27.98 38.36 30.77
N SER A 125 -28.48 38.52 29.53
CA SER A 125 -29.40 39.59 29.15
C SER A 125 -30.89 39.26 29.38
N SER A 126 -31.21 38.02 29.76
CA SER A 126 -32.59 37.56 29.95
C SER A 126 -33.17 37.93 31.31
N ASP A 127 -34.24 38.73 31.33
CA ASP A 127 -34.84 39.26 32.56
C ASP A 127 -35.64 38.24 33.40
N MET A 128 -35.88 37.03 32.88
CA MET A 128 -36.83 36.02 33.41
C MET A 128 -36.16 34.76 33.98
N LEU A 129 -34.92 34.87 34.49
CA LEU A 129 -34.15 33.70 34.96
C LEU A 129 -34.44 33.34 36.43
N ASN A 130 -34.96 32.13 36.64
CA ASN A 130 -34.91 31.41 37.92
C ASN A 130 -33.92 30.24 37.80
N LEU A 131 -33.45 29.67 38.91
CA LEU A 131 -32.42 28.60 38.90
C LEU A 131 -32.85 27.38 38.07
N ARG A 132 -34.15 27.08 37.98
CA ARG A 132 -34.66 25.94 37.20
C ARG A 132 -34.68 26.21 35.70
N THR A 133 -35.09 27.41 35.28
CA THR A 133 -35.04 27.84 33.87
C THR A 133 -33.60 28.04 33.39
N LEU A 134 -32.71 28.43 34.31
CA LEU A 134 -31.26 28.49 34.10
C LEU A 134 -30.68 27.13 33.69
N PHE A 135 -30.81 26.10 34.53
CA PHE A 135 -30.27 24.76 34.21
C PHE A 135 -30.88 24.18 32.93
N HIS A 136 -32.15 24.48 32.67
CA HIS A 136 -32.79 24.07 31.42
C HIS A 136 -32.20 24.79 30.20
N SER A 137 -31.94 26.09 30.30
CA SER A 137 -31.39 26.92 29.22
C SER A 137 -29.93 26.61 28.87
N ILE A 138 -29.14 26.16 29.85
CA ILE A 138 -27.71 25.88 29.69
C ILE A 138 -27.45 24.40 29.32
N ARG A 139 -28.44 23.51 29.52
CA ARG A 139 -28.29 22.06 29.32
C ARG A 139 -27.66 21.70 27.97
N ASP A 140 -28.14 22.32 26.90
CA ASP A 140 -27.70 21.98 25.54
C ASP A 140 -26.28 22.52 25.26
N GLU A 141 -25.89 23.63 25.88
CA GLU A 141 -24.53 24.19 25.85
C GLU A 141 -23.53 23.36 26.66
N ILE A 142 -23.90 22.89 27.86
CA ILE A 142 -23.06 21.95 28.64
C ILE A 142 -22.87 20.64 27.87
N LEU A 143 -23.94 20.13 27.25
CA LEU A 143 -23.87 18.93 26.45
C LEU A 143 -22.92 19.10 25.25
N ALA A 144 -22.98 20.25 24.56
CA ALA A 144 -22.05 20.57 23.47
C ALA A 144 -20.60 20.65 23.96
N LEU A 145 -20.35 21.32 25.09
CA LEU A 145 -19.04 21.42 25.74
C LEU A 145 -18.47 20.03 26.08
N SER A 146 -19.28 19.18 26.73
CA SER A 146 -18.87 17.83 27.09
C SER A 146 -18.60 16.96 25.87
N VAL A 147 -19.34 17.11 24.77
CA VAL A 147 -19.08 16.38 23.52
C VAL A 147 -17.78 16.83 22.85
N VAL A 148 -17.51 18.14 22.81
CA VAL A 148 -16.23 18.68 22.29
C VAL A 148 -15.06 18.20 23.14
N TYR A 149 -15.15 18.34 24.45
CA TYR A 149 -14.11 17.86 25.37
C TYR A 149 -13.87 16.35 25.20
N ASN A 150 -14.94 15.54 25.15
CA ASN A 150 -14.80 14.10 24.97
C ASN A 150 -14.17 13.72 23.63
N SER A 151 -14.44 14.48 22.57
CA SER A 151 -13.83 14.28 21.24
C SER A 151 -12.32 14.53 21.28
N LEU A 152 -11.89 15.54 22.03
CA LEU A 152 -10.50 16.01 22.07
C LEU A 152 -9.69 15.45 23.23
N SER A 153 -10.31 14.82 24.22
CA SER A 153 -9.69 14.34 25.47
C SER A 153 -8.38 13.57 25.29
N VAL A 154 -8.29 12.73 24.25
CA VAL A 154 -7.08 11.95 23.91
C VAL A 154 -5.91 12.87 23.54
N ILE A 155 -6.20 13.98 22.86
CA ILE A 155 -5.21 14.97 22.44
C ILE A 155 -4.89 15.95 23.57
N LEU A 156 -5.90 16.37 24.34
CA LEU A 156 -5.73 17.29 25.47
C LEU A 156 -4.72 16.77 26.51
N THR A 157 -4.60 15.45 26.62
CA THR A 157 -3.73 14.76 27.59
C THR A 157 -2.45 14.20 26.96
N ALA A 158 -2.20 14.45 25.67
CA ALA A 158 -1.04 13.90 24.98
C ALA A 158 0.18 14.81 25.10
N ASP A 159 1.26 14.27 25.69
CA ASP A 159 2.55 14.97 25.79
C ASP A 159 3.35 14.95 24.47
N ILE A 160 3.11 13.94 23.62
CA ILE A 160 3.83 13.72 22.36
C ILE A 160 2.85 13.65 21.20
N TRP A 161 3.07 14.48 20.19
CA TRP A 161 2.33 14.43 18.94
C TRP A 161 2.93 13.43 17.96
N ASN A 162 2.19 12.38 17.61
CA ASN A 162 2.58 11.38 16.61
C ASN A 162 1.35 10.69 15.99
N TYR A 163 1.58 9.81 15.02
CA TYR A 163 0.51 9.08 14.32
C TYR A 163 -0.37 8.20 15.24
N GLN A 164 0.16 7.73 16.37
CA GLN A 164 -0.62 6.93 17.33
C GLN A 164 -1.62 7.83 18.08
N THR A 165 -1.19 9.03 18.46
CA THR A 165 -2.07 10.05 19.06
C THR A 165 -3.19 10.42 18.09
N VAL A 166 -2.86 10.62 16.81
CA VAL A 166 -3.86 10.90 15.75
C VAL A 166 -4.80 9.71 15.53
N ASP A 167 -4.29 8.47 15.50
CA ASP A 167 -5.13 7.27 15.36
C ASP A 167 -6.12 7.13 16.53
N CYS A 168 -5.66 7.31 17.77
CA CYS A 168 -6.53 7.28 18.95
C CYS A 168 -7.58 8.41 18.91
N PHE A 169 -7.19 9.58 18.41
CA PHE A 169 -8.13 10.67 18.16
C PHE A 169 -9.16 10.31 17.10
N LEU A 170 -8.76 9.70 15.97
CA LEU A 170 -9.69 9.32 14.90
C LEU A 170 -10.71 8.28 15.38
N ASP A 171 -10.30 7.29 16.18
CA ASP A 171 -11.24 6.35 16.81
C ASP A 171 -12.22 7.07 17.76
N ARG A 172 -11.71 8.00 18.58
CA ARG A 172 -12.55 8.78 19.50
C ARG A 172 -13.51 9.70 18.75
N PHE A 173 -13.05 10.29 17.65
CA PHE A 173 -13.84 11.12 16.76
C PHE A 173 -14.98 10.32 16.13
N LEU A 174 -14.71 9.13 15.58
CA LEU A 174 -15.75 8.25 15.04
C LEU A 174 -16.76 7.82 16.11
N ALA A 175 -16.30 7.46 17.31
CA ALA A 175 -17.18 7.13 18.42
C ALA A 175 -18.06 8.32 18.84
N THR A 176 -17.51 9.53 18.80
CA THR A 176 -18.25 10.76 19.12
C THR A 176 -19.28 11.09 18.04
N ILE A 177 -18.98 10.83 16.76
CA ILE A 177 -19.95 10.99 15.68
C ILE A 177 -21.13 10.04 15.91
N LEU A 178 -20.88 8.76 16.17
CA LEU A 178 -21.93 7.77 16.45
C LEU A 178 -22.79 8.18 17.64
N TYR A 179 -22.18 8.67 18.73
CA TYR A 179 -22.90 9.21 19.88
C TYR A 179 -23.77 10.42 19.51
N THR A 180 -23.26 11.30 18.65
CA THR A 180 -23.93 12.55 18.25
C THR A 180 -25.12 12.34 17.32
N GLU A 181 -25.20 11.20 16.62
CA GLU A 181 -26.36 10.85 15.77
C GLU A 181 -27.69 10.89 16.56
N LEU A 182 -27.64 10.51 17.85
CA LEU A 182 -28.78 10.46 18.77
C LEU A 182 -28.96 11.73 19.62
N ARG A 183 -28.27 12.83 19.29
CA ARG A 183 -28.24 14.06 20.11
C ARG A 183 -28.98 15.23 19.46
N PRO A 184 -29.31 16.29 20.24
CA PRO A 184 -30.00 17.48 19.75
C PRO A 184 -29.23 18.20 18.63
N TYR A 185 -29.93 19.07 17.90
CA TYR A 185 -29.40 19.82 16.77
C TYR A 185 -28.14 20.63 17.12
N VAL A 186 -28.11 21.29 18.29
CA VAL A 186 -26.96 22.08 18.76
C VAL A 186 -25.66 21.27 18.77
N VAL A 187 -25.72 20.03 19.30
CA VAL A 187 -24.56 19.12 19.35
C VAL A 187 -24.16 18.70 17.93
N LYS A 188 -25.13 18.40 17.07
CA LYS A 188 -24.89 18.04 15.66
C LYS A 188 -24.22 19.18 14.88
N GLU A 189 -24.59 20.42 15.14
CA GLU A 189 -23.98 21.59 14.50
C GLU A 189 -22.51 21.77 14.91
N VAL A 190 -22.20 21.62 16.20
CA VAL A 190 -20.82 21.72 16.72
C VAL A 190 -19.94 20.60 16.17
N VAL A 191 -20.42 19.35 16.20
CA VAL A 191 -19.69 18.21 15.64
C VAL A 191 -19.60 18.31 14.11
N GLY A 192 -20.62 18.84 13.45
CA GLY A 192 -20.58 19.13 12.01
C GLY A 192 -19.46 20.10 11.64
N ARG A 193 -19.21 21.14 12.44
CA ARG A 193 -18.05 22.03 12.24
C ARG A 193 -16.71 21.32 12.44
N LEU A 194 -16.60 20.48 13.47
CA LEU A 194 -15.40 19.66 13.68
C LEU A 194 -15.14 18.73 12.49
N GLN A 195 -16.19 18.10 11.96
CA GLN A 195 -16.11 17.26 10.75
C GLN A 195 -15.57 18.04 9.56
N HIS A 196 -16.06 19.25 9.30
CA HIS A 196 -15.59 20.06 8.18
C HIS A 196 -14.11 20.43 8.30
N ALA A 197 -13.66 20.80 9.51
CA ALA A 197 -12.27 21.13 9.78
C ALA A 197 -11.32 19.94 9.50
N LEU A 198 -11.68 18.74 9.98
CA LEU A 198 -10.89 17.53 9.75
C LEU A 198 -10.94 17.04 8.31
N LEU A 199 -12.11 17.11 7.65
CA LEU A 199 -12.23 16.73 6.24
C LEU A 199 -11.35 17.60 5.34
N ALA A 200 -11.18 18.89 5.65
CA ALA A 200 -10.28 19.77 4.90
C ALA A 200 -8.80 19.31 4.99
N ILE A 201 -8.37 18.80 6.15
CA ILE A 201 -7.02 18.23 6.30
C ILE A 201 -6.88 16.96 5.45
N PHE A 202 -7.87 16.07 5.50
CA PHE A 202 -7.87 14.86 4.67
C PHE A 202 -7.87 15.19 3.18
N GLU A 203 -8.68 16.15 2.74
CA GLU A 203 -8.69 16.64 1.36
C GLU A 203 -7.29 17.08 0.92
N ARG A 204 -6.63 17.94 1.70
CA ARG A 204 -5.27 18.43 1.38
C ARG A 204 -4.24 17.29 1.36
N TYR A 205 -4.28 16.42 2.36
CA TYR A 205 -3.35 15.31 2.51
C TYR A 205 -3.44 14.34 1.32
N PHE A 206 -4.65 13.86 1.03
CA PHE A 206 -4.87 12.88 -0.03
C PHE A 206 -4.79 13.49 -1.42
N ASP A 207 -5.18 14.76 -1.62
CA ASP A 207 -4.98 15.45 -2.90
C ASP A 207 -3.49 15.48 -3.27
N ARG A 208 -2.63 15.86 -2.32
CA ARG A 208 -1.19 15.83 -2.54
C ARG A 208 -0.72 14.40 -2.79
N LEU A 209 -1.14 13.43 -1.97
CA LEU A 209 -0.68 12.05 -2.08
C LEU A 209 -1.08 11.38 -3.40
N PHE A 210 -2.31 11.54 -3.89
CA PHE A 210 -2.76 10.96 -5.16
C PHE A 210 -2.34 11.75 -6.39
N SER A 211 -2.00 13.04 -6.24
CA SER A 211 -1.44 13.83 -7.32
C SER A 211 0.07 13.63 -7.45
N THR A 212 0.76 13.45 -6.31
CA THR A 212 2.22 13.43 -6.20
C THR A 212 2.86 12.08 -5.97
N GLY A 213 2.15 11.17 -5.34
CA GLY A 213 2.75 9.96 -4.78
C GLY A 213 3.68 10.23 -3.60
N GLU A 214 3.70 11.46 -3.09
CA GLU A 214 4.53 11.92 -1.99
C GLU A 214 3.68 12.41 -0.84
N ILE A 215 4.15 12.09 0.37
CA ILE A 215 3.54 12.54 1.61
C ILE A 215 3.99 13.98 1.85
N ASP A 216 3.09 14.83 2.34
CA ASP A 216 3.49 16.17 2.78
C ASP A 216 4.49 16.02 3.94
N PRO A 217 5.72 16.58 3.86
CA PRO A 217 6.69 16.49 4.94
C PRO A 217 6.15 16.99 6.28
N VAL A 218 5.21 17.93 6.25
CA VAL A 218 4.57 18.46 7.46
C VAL A 218 3.60 17.44 8.09
N LEU A 219 3.05 16.51 7.30
CA LEU A 219 2.03 15.54 7.73
C LEU A 219 2.57 14.11 7.87
N GLU A 220 3.84 13.85 7.54
CA GLU A 220 4.45 12.50 7.55
C GLU A 220 4.49 11.84 8.94
N LYS A 221 4.53 12.65 10.00
CA LYS A 221 4.47 12.15 11.39
C LYS A 221 3.05 12.04 11.93
N GLU A 222 2.06 12.56 11.21
CA GLU A 222 0.68 12.67 11.69
C GLU A 222 -0.20 11.49 11.28
N PHE A 223 0.02 10.91 10.10
CA PHE A 223 -0.77 9.77 9.62
C PHE A 223 0.04 8.47 9.59
N ILE A 224 -0.66 7.36 9.33
CA ILE A 224 -0.08 6.02 9.32
C ILE A 224 0.89 5.78 8.15
N PHE A 225 0.85 6.60 7.09
CA PHE A 225 1.68 6.39 5.92
C PHE A 225 3.06 7.03 6.12
N GLN A 226 4.11 6.33 5.69
CA GLN A 226 5.47 6.83 5.70
C GLN A 226 6.15 6.58 4.37
N SER A 227 7.08 7.47 4.01
CA SER A 227 8.01 7.19 2.93
C SER A 227 9.07 6.21 3.42
N VAL A 228 9.32 5.14 2.66
CA VAL A 228 10.40 4.20 2.98
C VAL A 228 11.67 4.70 2.30
N GLU A 229 12.67 5.03 3.11
CA GLU A 229 14.02 5.37 2.64
C GLU A 229 14.49 4.31 1.64
N ASP A 230 15.07 4.76 0.52
CA ASP A 230 15.55 3.96 -0.62
C ASP A 230 14.53 3.31 -1.57
N SER A 231 13.29 3.06 -1.17
CA SER A 231 12.37 2.26 -2.03
C SER A 231 11.38 3.07 -2.88
N MET A 232 11.33 4.40 -2.74
CA MET A 232 10.32 5.26 -3.39
C MET A 232 8.84 4.88 -3.14
N VAL A 233 8.57 3.88 -2.28
CA VAL A 233 7.24 3.36 -1.96
C VAL A 233 6.70 3.99 -0.68
N VAL A 234 5.40 4.30 -0.69
CA VAL A 234 4.64 4.68 0.51
C VAL A 234 4.12 3.40 1.17
N GLN A 235 4.39 3.22 2.46
CA GLN A 235 3.91 2.08 3.24
C GLN A 235 3.12 2.53 4.47
N ALA A 236 2.10 1.75 4.83
CA ALA A 236 1.38 1.96 6.07
C ALA A 236 2.11 1.37 7.30
N ARG A 237 2.19 2.17 8.36
CA ARG A 237 2.55 1.74 9.71
C ARG A 237 1.44 0.86 10.29
N ARG A 238 1.80 0.02 11.28
CA ARG A 238 0.80 -0.78 12.02
C ARG A 238 -0.15 0.16 12.77
N THR A 239 -1.44 -0.02 12.55
CA THR A 239 -2.51 0.72 13.22
C THR A 239 -3.54 -0.24 13.83
N ARG A 240 -4.19 0.21 14.91
CA ARG A 240 -5.35 -0.44 15.52
C ARG A 240 -6.64 0.33 15.26
N CYS A 241 -6.56 1.47 14.59
CA CYS A 241 -7.69 2.36 14.37
C CYS A 241 -8.68 1.77 13.37
N SER A 242 -9.96 1.82 13.74
CA SER A 242 -11.08 1.28 12.97
C SER A 242 -11.35 2.02 11.67
N PHE A 243 -10.88 3.27 11.56
CA PHE A 243 -10.96 4.08 10.36
C PHE A 243 -10.15 3.48 9.20
N TRP A 244 -8.98 2.90 9.50
CA TRP A 244 -8.04 2.40 8.50
C TRP A 244 -8.35 0.96 8.10
N SER A 245 -9.32 0.78 7.21
CA SER A 245 -9.59 -0.54 6.65
C SER A 245 -8.43 -1.04 5.79
N LYS A 246 -8.25 -2.37 5.71
CA LYS A 246 -7.23 -2.98 4.84
C LYS A 246 -7.39 -2.58 3.37
N LEU A 247 -8.63 -2.36 2.93
CA LEU A 247 -8.94 -1.91 1.57
C LEU A 247 -8.53 -0.46 1.36
N LEU A 248 -8.88 0.43 2.30
CA LEU A 248 -8.49 1.84 2.26
C LEU A 248 -6.97 2.00 2.15
N ILE A 249 -6.22 1.31 3.02
CA ILE A 249 -4.75 1.32 3.01
C ILE A 249 -4.22 0.90 1.64
N LYS A 250 -4.72 -0.22 1.10
CA LYS A 250 -4.29 -0.74 -0.21
C LYS A 250 -4.58 0.23 -1.36
N TYR A 251 -5.73 0.91 -1.34
CA TYR A 251 -6.04 1.93 -2.36
C TYR A 251 -5.09 3.12 -2.30
N VAL A 252 -4.76 3.57 -1.08
CA VAL A 252 -3.81 4.67 -0.89
C VAL A 252 -2.41 4.28 -1.36
N GLU A 253 -1.89 3.12 -0.94
CA GLU A 253 -0.56 2.63 -1.35
C GLU A 253 -0.45 2.49 -2.88
N ASN A 254 -1.43 1.82 -3.51
CA ASN A 254 -1.43 1.63 -4.95
C ASN A 254 -1.60 2.95 -5.72
N GLY A 255 -2.50 3.83 -5.26
CA GLY A 255 -2.75 5.10 -5.93
C GLY A 255 -1.59 6.07 -5.80
N ALA A 256 -0.91 6.12 -4.64
CA ALA A 256 0.30 6.89 -4.44
C ALA A 256 1.47 6.36 -5.29
N LEU A 257 1.66 5.04 -5.32
CA LEU A 257 2.68 4.40 -6.16
C LEU A 257 2.48 4.74 -7.64
N ASN A 258 1.25 4.61 -8.15
CA ASN A 258 0.95 4.91 -9.55
C ASN A 258 1.01 6.42 -9.86
N ALA A 259 0.63 7.29 -8.92
CA ALA A 259 0.82 8.74 -9.07
C ALA A 259 2.29 9.10 -9.25
N ARG A 260 3.16 8.49 -8.45
CA ARG A 260 4.60 8.71 -8.54
C ARG A 260 5.17 8.22 -9.87
N ARG A 261 4.78 7.01 -10.29
CA ARG A 261 5.17 6.45 -11.60
C ARG A 261 4.78 7.36 -12.75
N LEU A 262 3.59 7.95 -12.69
CA LEU A 262 3.14 8.92 -13.71
C LEU A 262 4.03 10.15 -13.76
N ARG A 263 4.50 10.66 -12.62
CA ARG A 263 5.39 11.83 -12.56
C ARG A 263 6.81 11.59 -13.01
N THR A 264 7.29 10.35 -12.88
CA THR A 264 8.61 10.00 -13.43
C THR A 264 8.60 10.02 -14.96
N GLY A 265 7.42 9.95 -15.60
CA GLY A 265 7.26 10.15 -17.03
C GLY A 265 6.89 11.58 -17.37
N ASN A 266 7.39 12.07 -18.50
CA ASN A 266 6.89 13.30 -19.11
C ASN A 266 5.61 13.00 -19.87
N CYS A 267 4.48 12.89 -19.16
CA CYS A 267 3.19 12.60 -19.76
C CYS A 267 2.23 13.79 -19.67
N ASP A 268 1.85 14.35 -20.82
CA ASP A 268 0.88 15.44 -20.96
C ASP A 268 -0.58 14.93 -20.93
N TYR A 269 -0.91 14.07 -19.95
CA TYR A 269 -2.30 13.64 -19.75
C TYR A 269 -3.07 14.65 -18.91
N GLU A 270 -4.37 14.77 -19.17
CA GLU A 270 -5.28 15.55 -18.33
C GLU A 270 -5.18 15.06 -16.89
N ALA A 271 -4.82 15.97 -15.97
CA ALA A 271 -4.60 15.61 -14.58
C ALA A 271 -5.87 14.96 -14.00
N PRO A 272 -5.74 13.79 -13.34
CA PRO A 272 -6.89 13.13 -12.75
C PRO A 272 -7.59 14.06 -11.75
N ASN A 273 -8.92 13.92 -11.66
CA ASN A 273 -9.68 14.64 -10.64
C ASN A 273 -9.09 14.38 -9.25
N LYS A 274 -8.98 15.45 -8.47
CA LYS A 274 -8.47 15.43 -7.11
C LYS A 274 -9.36 14.57 -6.20
N PHE A 275 -8.78 14.03 -5.14
CA PHE A 275 -9.47 13.26 -4.13
C PHE A 275 -10.63 14.04 -3.49
N SER A 276 -10.41 15.33 -3.21
CA SER A 276 -11.41 16.27 -2.69
C SER A 276 -12.68 16.34 -3.54
N VAL A 277 -12.56 16.28 -4.88
CA VAL A 277 -13.71 16.28 -5.79
C VAL A 277 -14.56 15.02 -5.60
N TYR A 278 -13.92 13.85 -5.51
CA TYR A 278 -14.62 12.59 -5.28
C TYR A 278 -15.25 12.52 -3.88
N LEU A 279 -14.53 12.99 -2.88
CA LEU A 279 -14.99 13.00 -1.50
C LEU A 279 -16.22 13.90 -1.33
N ARG A 280 -16.16 15.16 -1.79
CA ARG A 280 -17.30 16.10 -1.71
C ARG A 280 -18.53 15.60 -2.45
N LYS A 281 -18.32 14.97 -3.63
CA LYS A 281 -19.41 14.34 -4.40
C LYS A 281 -20.06 13.19 -3.62
N ALA A 282 -19.27 12.31 -2.99
CA ALA A 282 -19.79 11.19 -2.19
C ALA A 282 -20.52 11.68 -0.93
N LEU A 283 -19.98 12.71 -0.28
CA LEU A 283 -20.59 13.32 0.90
C LEU A 283 -21.85 14.15 0.56
N ARG A 284 -22.10 14.48 -0.72
CA ARG A 284 -23.17 15.38 -1.17
C ARG A 284 -23.13 16.74 -0.47
N MET A 285 -21.92 17.25 -0.25
CA MET A 285 -21.71 18.56 0.38
C MET A 285 -22.22 19.63 -0.58
N LYS A 286 -23.14 20.49 -0.14
CA LYS A 286 -23.50 21.73 -0.84
C LYS A 286 -22.55 22.83 -0.36
N ASP A 287 -22.16 23.72 -1.26
CA ASP A 287 -21.32 24.87 -0.89
C ASP A 287 -22.03 25.71 0.19
N GLY A 288 -21.37 25.88 1.34
CA GLY A 288 -21.76 26.85 2.37
C GLY A 288 -22.53 26.36 3.60
N GLY A 289 -22.77 25.05 3.79
CA GLY A 289 -23.50 24.54 4.97
C GLY A 289 -22.73 23.50 5.79
N CYS A 290 -22.46 23.78 7.08
CA CYS A 290 -21.91 22.80 8.03
C CYS A 290 -22.98 21.77 8.45
N SER A 291 -23.34 20.84 7.57
CA SER A 291 -24.27 19.76 7.92
C SER A 291 -23.55 18.60 8.61
N PHE A 292 -24.18 18.03 9.65
CA PHE A 292 -23.69 16.84 10.33
C PHE A 292 -23.73 15.62 9.40
N ILE A 293 -22.63 14.85 9.39
CA ILE A 293 -22.43 13.67 8.56
C ILE A 293 -22.30 12.43 9.46
N THR A 294 -22.96 11.33 9.11
CA THR A 294 -22.87 10.08 9.90
C THR A 294 -21.51 9.41 9.75
N ALA A 295 -21.10 8.63 10.76
CA ALA A 295 -19.78 7.99 10.77
C ALA A 295 -19.61 7.02 9.59
N GLN A 296 -20.65 6.23 9.32
CA GLN A 296 -20.68 5.29 8.17
C GLN A 296 -20.53 6.00 6.84
N LYS A 297 -21.11 7.19 6.68
CA LYS A 297 -21.03 7.95 5.44
C LYS A 297 -19.63 8.52 5.23
N ILE A 298 -18.95 8.96 6.30
CA ILE A 298 -17.55 9.41 6.23
C ILE A 298 -16.65 8.26 5.80
N THR A 299 -16.68 7.13 6.50
CA THR A 299 -15.80 5.98 6.21
C THR A 299 -16.02 5.46 4.78
N HIS A 300 -17.27 5.26 4.37
CA HIS A 300 -17.59 4.79 3.02
C HIS A 300 -17.19 5.81 1.93
N SER A 301 -17.34 7.11 2.19
CA SER A 301 -16.94 8.14 1.22
C SER A 301 -15.43 8.27 1.08
N MET A 302 -14.67 8.10 2.17
CA MET A 302 -13.20 8.05 2.14
C MET A 302 -12.70 6.86 1.34
N GLU A 303 -13.25 5.67 1.57
CA GLU A 303 -12.94 4.46 0.80
C GLU A 303 -13.25 4.63 -0.69
N TYR A 304 -14.45 5.12 -1.02
CA TYR A 304 -14.88 5.38 -2.40
C TYR A 304 -13.95 6.37 -3.11
N ALA A 305 -13.60 7.48 -2.46
CA ALA A 305 -12.74 8.50 -3.06
C ALA A 305 -11.32 7.96 -3.29
N CYS A 306 -10.76 7.22 -2.33
CA CYS A 306 -9.45 6.57 -2.51
C CYS A 306 -9.46 5.52 -3.63
N GLU A 307 -10.50 4.69 -3.70
CA GLU A 307 -10.67 3.69 -4.77
C GLU A 307 -10.69 4.36 -6.15
N ARG A 308 -11.45 5.47 -6.29
CA ARG A 308 -11.57 6.20 -7.55
C ARG A 308 -10.24 6.83 -7.97
N CYS A 309 -9.52 7.47 -7.05
CA CYS A 309 -8.20 8.01 -7.33
C CYS A 309 -7.20 6.92 -7.73
N ALA A 310 -7.17 5.80 -7.01
CA ALA A 310 -6.28 4.68 -7.32
C ALA A 310 -6.56 4.08 -8.71
N LYS A 311 -7.84 3.86 -9.04
CA LYS A 311 -8.26 3.36 -10.37
C LYS A 311 -7.95 4.34 -11.49
N ASN A 312 -8.15 5.65 -11.27
CA ASN A 312 -7.81 6.65 -12.27
C ASN A 312 -6.31 6.67 -12.54
N ASN A 313 -5.46 6.73 -11.51
CA ASN A 313 -4.02 6.73 -11.66
C ASN A 313 -3.52 5.46 -12.35
N SER A 314 -4.07 4.31 -11.98
CA SER A 314 -3.79 3.03 -12.66
C SER A 314 -4.21 3.05 -14.13
N SER A 315 -5.40 3.58 -14.44
CA SER A 315 -5.91 3.63 -15.81
C SER A 315 -5.10 4.57 -16.71
N ILE A 316 -4.65 5.72 -16.19
CA ILE A 316 -3.81 6.66 -16.94
C ILE A 316 -2.45 6.00 -17.20
N LEU A 317 -1.84 5.40 -16.18
CA LEU A 317 -0.57 4.69 -16.33
C LEU A 317 -0.66 3.55 -17.35
N PHE A 318 -1.77 2.79 -17.33
CA PHE A 318 -1.98 1.71 -18.28
C PHE A 318 -2.20 2.21 -19.71
N ARG A 319 -2.89 3.35 -19.89
CA ARG A 319 -2.98 3.99 -21.22
C ARG A 319 -1.60 4.34 -21.75
N SER A 320 -0.72 4.92 -20.93
CA SER A 320 0.67 5.21 -21.30
C SER A 320 1.46 3.94 -21.67
N VAL A 321 1.18 2.79 -21.04
CA VAL A 321 1.78 1.50 -21.41
C VAL A 321 1.29 1.01 -22.77
N LEU A 322 0.02 1.27 -23.12
CA LEU A 322 -0.59 0.84 -24.37
C LEU A 322 -0.34 1.80 -25.54
N GLU A 323 0.25 2.97 -25.30
CA GLU A 323 0.58 3.93 -26.36
C GLU A 323 1.48 3.31 -27.43
N ASN A 324 1.18 3.63 -28.69
CA ASN A 324 1.94 3.25 -29.88
C ASN A 324 2.14 1.73 -30.07
N ASP A 325 1.27 0.89 -29.51
CA ASP A 325 1.39 -0.58 -29.53
C ASP A 325 2.75 -1.11 -28.99
N SER A 326 3.43 -0.28 -28.18
CA SER A 326 4.78 -0.55 -27.69
C SER A 326 4.87 -1.82 -26.84
N LEU A 327 3.86 -2.06 -25.99
CA LEU A 327 3.75 -3.28 -25.17
C LEU A 327 3.75 -4.55 -26.04
N SER A 328 2.86 -4.61 -27.04
CA SER A 328 2.73 -5.78 -27.92
C SER A 328 4.02 -6.06 -28.69
N GLN A 329 4.71 -5.01 -29.13
CA GLN A 329 6.00 -5.14 -29.82
C GLN A 329 7.08 -5.68 -28.87
N ILE A 330 7.20 -5.13 -27.66
CA ILE A 330 8.19 -5.57 -26.67
C ILE A 330 7.93 -7.01 -26.22
N LEU A 331 6.68 -7.41 -26.01
CA LEU A 331 6.34 -8.78 -25.67
C LEU A 331 6.74 -9.76 -26.79
N LYS A 332 6.51 -9.42 -28.06
CA LYS A 332 6.97 -10.21 -29.21
C LYS A 332 8.50 -10.27 -29.29
N GLN A 333 9.20 -9.17 -29.01
CA GLN A 333 10.66 -9.15 -28.94
C GLN A 333 11.17 -10.09 -27.84
N ILE A 334 10.60 -10.01 -26.63
CA ILE A 334 10.96 -10.91 -25.52
C ILE A 334 10.68 -12.37 -25.89
N GLU A 335 9.52 -12.68 -26.46
CA GLU A 335 9.21 -14.04 -26.91
C GLU A 335 10.23 -14.56 -27.93
N SER A 336 10.59 -13.73 -28.92
CA SER A 336 11.57 -14.10 -29.95
C SER A 336 12.99 -14.25 -29.41
N VAL A 337 13.40 -13.42 -28.45
CA VAL A 337 14.74 -13.49 -27.85
C VAL A 337 14.89 -14.64 -26.85
N TYR A 338 13.82 -15.06 -26.16
CA TYR A 338 13.91 -16.15 -25.18
C TYR A 338 13.45 -17.52 -25.71
N THR A 339 12.60 -17.54 -26.74
CA THR A 339 12.02 -18.77 -27.29
C THR A 339 11.96 -18.79 -28.82
N GLY A 340 12.51 -17.79 -29.50
CA GLY A 340 12.45 -17.68 -30.95
C GLY A 340 13.73 -18.14 -31.65
N PHE A 341 13.82 -17.74 -32.91
CA PHE A 341 14.92 -18.06 -33.81
C PHE A 341 16.27 -17.52 -33.31
N ALA A 342 16.27 -16.36 -32.63
CA ALA A 342 17.48 -15.74 -32.10
C ALA A 342 18.27 -16.65 -31.15
N VAL A 343 17.60 -17.38 -30.25
CA VAL A 343 18.29 -18.32 -29.34
C VAL A 343 18.92 -19.47 -30.09
N ARG A 344 18.24 -19.98 -31.12
CA ARG A 344 18.74 -21.13 -31.91
C ARG A 344 19.94 -20.71 -32.74
N GLU A 345 19.88 -19.56 -33.39
CA GLU A 345 21.01 -18.99 -34.12
C GLU A 345 22.17 -18.66 -33.19
N MET A 346 21.90 -18.10 -32.00
CA MET A 346 22.94 -17.88 -30.99
C MET A 346 23.58 -19.20 -30.55
N ALA A 347 22.79 -20.25 -30.32
CA ALA A 347 23.32 -21.56 -29.93
C ALA A 347 24.14 -22.21 -31.05
N PHE A 348 23.68 -22.13 -32.30
CA PHE A 348 24.43 -22.58 -33.46
C PHE A 348 25.73 -21.76 -33.62
N ASP A 349 25.66 -20.45 -33.47
CA ASP A 349 26.81 -19.54 -33.43
C ASP A 349 27.56 -19.56 -32.07
N LEU A 350 27.31 -20.52 -31.18
CA LEU A 350 28.19 -20.76 -30.02
C LEU A 350 28.78 -22.15 -30.05
N PHE A 351 27.97 -23.14 -30.41
CA PHE A 351 28.29 -24.55 -30.25
C PHE A 351 28.25 -25.36 -31.54
N GLY A 352 27.78 -24.77 -32.64
CA GLY A 352 27.53 -25.45 -33.91
C GLY A 352 28.65 -26.41 -34.33
N ALA A 353 28.26 -27.63 -34.64
CA ALA A 353 29.19 -28.73 -34.93
C ALA A 353 30.08 -28.50 -36.17
N THR A 354 29.68 -27.60 -37.09
CA THR A 354 30.38 -27.33 -38.36
C THR A 354 31.28 -26.08 -38.31
N ARG A 355 31.53 -25.54 -37.12
CA ARG A 355 32.22 -24.26 -36.97
C ARG A 355 33.73 -24.39 -37.15
N THR A 356 34.31 -23.37 -37.78
CA THR A 356 35.74 -23.29 -38.09
C THR A 356 36.55 -22.47 -37.07
N SER A 357 35.90 -21.68 -36.21
CA SER A 357 36.55 -20.85 -35.19
C SER A 357 36.29 -21.37 -33.77
N GLN A 358 37.34 -21.46 -32.95
CA GLN A 358 37.29 -22.04 -31.60
C GLN A 358 36.93 -21.03 -30.49
N HIS A 359 36.94 -19.72 -30.78
CA HIS A 359 36.68 -18.67 -29.80
C HIS A 359 35.67 -17.66 -30.35
N CYS A 360 34.40 -17.81 -29.99
CA CYS A 360 33.37 -16.82 -30.26
C CYS A 360 33.00 -16.09 -28.96
N SER A 361 32.96 -14.75 -29.01
CA SER A 361 32.47 -13.96 -27.89
C SER A 361 30.96 -14.13 -27.80
N ILE A 362 30.44 -14.53 -26.64
CA ILE A 362 29.01 -14.67 -26.35
C ILE A 362 28.24 -13.38 -26.71
N VAL A 363 28.87 -12.23 -26.48
CA VAL A 363 28.31 -10.91 -26.82
C VAL A 363 28.12 -10.75 -28.33
N LEU A 364 29.15 -11.07 -29.12
CA LEU A 364 29.11 -10.93 -30.58
C LEU A 364 28.11 -11.94 -31.19
N SER A 365 28.11 -13.18 -30.71
CA SER A 365 27.17 -14.20 -31.18
C SER A 365 25.71 -13.81 -30.92
N PHE A 366 25.43 -13.21 -29.75
CA PHE A 366 24.09 -12.71 -29.47
C PHE A 366 23.71 -11.55 -30.40
N GLN A 367 24.59 -10.57 -30.61
CA GLN A 367 24.30 -9.45 -31.52
C GLN A 367 24.07 -9.92 -32.97
N ASN A 368 24.89 -10.85 -33.46
CA ASN A 368 24.71 -11.46 -34.77
C ASN A 368 23.39 -12.21 -34.87
N SER A 369 23.02 -12.98 -33.84
CA SER A 369 21.76 -13.74 -33.82
C SER A 369 20.52 -12.83 -33.92
N LEU A 370 20.58 -11.64 -33.31
CA LEU A 370 19.49 -10.66 -33.42
C LEU A 370 19.38 -10.11 -34.84
N GLN A 371 20.51 -9.74 -35.45
CA GLN A 371 20.52 -9.24 -36.84
C GLN A 371 20.01 -10.31 -37.83
N LEU A 372 20.46 -11.55 -37.68
CA LEU A 372 20.03 -12.68 -38.51
C LEU A 372 18.53 -13.02 -38.32
N SER A 373 18.00 -12.77 -37.12
CA SER A 373 16.58 -12.92 -36.82
C SER A 373 15.71 -11.78 -37.39
N GLY A 374 16.30 -10.82 -38.10
CA GLY A 374 15.59 -9.73 -38.74
C GLY A 374 15.22 -8.56 -37.82
N PHE A 375 15.86 -8.44 -36.65
CA PHE A 375 15.67 -7.27 -35.81
C PHE A 375 16.36 -6.03 -36.41
N PRO A 376 15.69 -4.86 -36.43
CA PRO A 376 16.33 -3.62 -36.85
C PRO A 376 17.41 -3.20 -35.83
N SER A 377 18.46 -2.51 -36.31
CA SER A 377 19.63 -2.15 -35.49
C SER A 377 19.27 -1.40 -34.20
N GLU A 378 18.27 -0.51 -34.26
CA GLU A 378 17.73 0.23 -33.11
C GLU A 378 17.12 -0.67 -32.02
N VAL A 379 16.57 -1.83 -32.41
CA VAL A 379 16.10 -2.83 -31.43
C VAL A 379 17.28 -3.58 -30.86
N CYS A 380 18.25 -3.98 -31.68
CA CYS A 380 19.44 -4.70 -31.23
C CYS A 380 20.22 -3.92 -30.16
N GLU A 381 20.39 -2.61 -30.33
CA GLU A 381 21.09 -1.73 -29.36
C GLU A 381 20.36 -1.62 -28.01
N ARG A 382 19.04 -1.82 -27.99
CA ARG A 382 18.26 -1.84 -26.74
C ARG A 382 18.44 -3.12 -25.94
N TRP A 383 19.07 -4.16 -26.48
CA TRP A 383 19.33 -5.37 -25.71
C TRP A 383 20.74 -5.35 -25.12
N THR A 384 20.83 -5.55 -23.81
CA THR A 384 22.09 -5.65 -23.08
C THR A 384 22.38 -7.11 -22.74
N ILE A 385 23.66 -7.46 -22.84
CA ILE A 385 24.18 -8.78 -22.51
C ILE A 385 25.36 -8.63 -21.55
N TRP A 386 25.33 -9.39 -20.45
CA TRP A 386 26.35 -9.42 -19.42
C TRP A 386 26.81 -10.85 -19.22
N CYS A 387 28.12 -11.10 -19.23
CA CYS A 387 28.72 -12.42 -19.05
C CYS A 387 30.20 -12.27 -18.64
N ASP A 388 30.43 -11.94 -17.36
CA ASP A 388 31.76 -11.56 -16.86
C ASP A 388 32.79 -12.71 -16.87
N SER A 389 32.33 -13.94 -16.64
CA SER A 389 33.19 -15.14 -16.60
C SER A 389 33.39 -15.78 -17.98
N GLY A 390 32.64 -15.36 -18.99
CA GLY A 390 32.54 -16.05 -20.28
C GLY A 390 31.82 -17.41 -20.20
N LEU A 391 31.23 -17.78 -19.06
CA LEU A 391 30.48 -19.02 -18.88
C LEU A 391 28.97 -18.78 -19.03
N LEU A 392 28.27 -19.77 -19.59
CA LEU A 392 26.81 -19.73 -19.76
C LEU A 392 26.05 -19.53 -18.45
N ASN A 393 26.60 -19.96 -17.31
CA ASN A 393 25.95 -19.87 -16.01
C ASN A 393 25.73 -18.41 -15.57
N ASP A 394 26.55 -17.48 -16.05
CA ASP A 394 26.53 -16.07 -15.67
C ASP A 394 25.87 -15.17 -16.72
N LEU A 395 25.39 -15.75 -17.83
CA LEU A 395 24.76 -15.02 -18.93
C LEU A 395 23.49 -14.30 -18.48
N VAL A 396 23.44 -12.97 -18.61
CA VAL A 396 22.23 -12.16 -18.39
C VAL A 396 21.94 -11.35 -19.63
N ILE A 397 20.77 -11.59 -20.24
CA ILE A 397 20.24 -10.85 -21.38
C ILE A 397 19.04 -10.03 -20.88
N LYS A 398 19.04 -8.72 -21.09
CA LYS A 398 17.94 -7.84 -20.66
C LYS A 398 17.63 -6.77 -21.71
N PRO A 399 16.34 -6.53 -22.01
CA PRO A 399 15.96 -5.36 -22.79
C PRO A 399 16.06 -4.10 -21.93
N GLN A 400 16.52 -3.00 -22.54
CA GLN A 400 16.41 -1.66 -22.00
C GLN A 400 14.97 -1.19 -22.19
N LEU A 401 14.19 -1.29 -21.12
CA LEU A 401 12.79 -0.91 -21.10
C LEU A 401 12.66 0.57 -20.79
N SER A 402 11.99 1.32 -21.66
CA SER A 402 11.65 2.71 -21.43
C SER A 402 10.46 2.83 -20.48
N TRP A 403 10.31 4.02 -19.89
CA TRP A 403 9.09 4.38 -19.18
C TRP A 403 7.88 4.27 -20.14
N PRO A 404 6.70 3.76 -19.70
CA PRO A 404 6.36 3.21 -18.38
C PRO A 404 6.50 1.67 -18.28
N ILE A 405 7.04 1.01 -19.31
CA ILE A 405 6.97 -0.46 -19.47
C ILE A 405 7.81 -1.21 -18.44
N TYR A 406 8.92 -0.63 -17.99
CA TYR A 406 9.74 -1.23 -16.92
C TYR A 406 9.00 -1.35 -15.57
N TYR A 407 7.89 -0.63 -15.37
CA TYR A 407 7.03 -0.83 -14.18
C TYR A 407 6.07 -2.00 -14.32
N LEU A 408 5.80 -2.46 -15.55
CA LEU A 408 4.95 -3.61 -15.83
C LEU A 408 5.78 -4.91 -15.88
N ILE A 409 6.91 -4.89 -16.58
CA ILE A 409 7.81 -6.03 -16.72
C ILE A 409 8.88 -5.92 -15.63
N GLU A 410 8.61 -6.56 -14.48
CA GLU A 410 9.51 -6.57 -13.32
C GLU A 410 10.83 -7.30 -13.63
N ASP A 411 11.95 -6.82 -13.06
CA ASP A 411 13.28 -7.44 -13.17
C ASP A 411 13.30 -8.92 -12.76
N LYS A 412 12.43 -9.28 -11.81
CA LYS A 412 12.28 -10.65 -11.34
C LYS A 412 11.87 -11.59 -12.47
N LEU A 413 10.89 -11.20 -13.30
CA LEU A 413 10.45 -11.99 -14.44
C LEU A 413 11.58 -12.17 -15.47
N LEU A 414 12.33 -11.09 -15.75
CA LEU A 414 13.50 -11.15 -16.64
C LEU A 414 14.59 -12.07 -16.10
N SER A 415 14.82 -12.08 -14.78
CA SER A 415 15.74 -13.01 -14.13
C SER A 415 15.29 -14.46 -14.30
N THR A 416 14.01 -14.75 -14.10
CA THR A 416 13.44 -16.10 -14.27
C THR A 416 13.55 -16.56 -15.73
N LEU A 417 13.26 -15.68 -16.69
CA LEU A 417 13.44 -15.95 -18.13
C LEU A 417 14.90 -16.25 -18.49
N ASN A 418 15.86 -15.51 -17.93
CA ASN A 418 17.29 -15.79 -18.11
C ASN A 418 17.68 -17.16 -17.57
N GLN A 419 17.16 -17.57 -16.42
CA GLN A 419 17.42 -18.91 -15.89
C GLN A 419 16.87 -20.01 -16.82
N CYS A 420 15.68 -19.81 -17.39
CA CYS A 420 15.14 -20.70 -18.42
C CYS A 420 16.03 -20.74 -19.68
N LEU A 421 16.52 -19.59 -20.12
CA LEU A 421 17.41 -19.48 -21.28
C LEU A 421 18.73 -20.24 -21.06
N ARG A 422 19.38 -20.06 -19.91
CA ARG A 422 20.62 -20.77 -19.56
C ARG A 422 20.43 -22.28 -19.57
N PHE A 423 19.29 -22.75 -19.03
CA PHE A 423 18.95 -24.16 -19.05
C PHE A 423 18.78 -24.68 -20.48
N LEU A 424 18.08 -23.94 -21.34
CA LEU A 424 17.92 -24.29 -22.75
C LEU A 424 19.26 -24.29 -23.51
N LEU A 425 20.10 -23.26 -23.33
CA LEU A 425 21.41 -23.18 -23.99
C LEU A 425 22.33 -24.34 -23.58
N ARG A 426 22.28 -24.79 -22.32
CA ARG A 426 23.03 -25.98 -21.87
C ARG A 426 22.58 -27.26 -22.57
N LEU A 427 21.27 -27.42 -22.79
CA LEU A 427 20.73 -28.55 -23.56
C LEU A 427 21.19 -28.51 -25.02
N LEU A 428 21.13 -27.33 -25.66
CA LEU A 428 21.58 -27.14 -27.04
C LEU A 428 23.08 -27.35 -27.20
N GLN A 429 23.89 -26.85 -26.27
CA GLN A 429 25.34 -27.09 -26.23
C GLN A 429 25.66 -28.59 -26.23
N ALA A 430 24.97 -29.37 -25.38
CA ALA A 430 25.18 -30.80 -25.28
C ALA A 430 24.73 -31.55 -26.55
N GLN A 431 23.67 -31.08 -27.23
CA GLN A 431 23.23 -31.65 -28.51
C GLN A 431 24.23 -31.37 -29.64
N GLU A 432 24.72 -30.14 -29.75
CA GLU A 432 25.72 -29.77 -30.75
C GLU A 432 27.06 -30.49 -30.52
N ALA A 433 27.48 -30.68 -29.26
CA ALA A 433 28.62 -31.52 -28.92
C ALA A 433 28.51 -32.94 -29.48
N LEU A 434 27.34 -33.58 -29.33
CA LEU A 434 27.08 -34.91 -29.88
C LEU A 434 27.01 -34.92 -31.42
N SER A 435 26.48 -33.85 -32.02
CA SER A 435 26.49 -33.67 -33.47
C SER A 435 27.93 -33.55 -34.01
N ALA A 436 28.80 -32.82 -33.33
CA ALA A 436 30.21 -32.70 -33.68
C ALA A 436 30.93 -34.06 -33.61
N VAL A 437 30.71 -34.81 -32.51
CA VAL A 437 31.20 -36.18 -32.36
C VAL A 437 30.75 -37.07 -33.52
N ARG A 438 29.49 -36.96 -33.97
CA ARG A 438 29.00 -37.75 -35.11
C ARG A 438 29.69 -37.39 -36.42
N ILE A 439 29.94 -36.10 -36.67
CA ILE A 439 30.65 -35.63 -37.87
C ILE A 439 32.10 -36.15 -37.84
N ASP A 440 32.78 -35.99 -36.71
CA ASP A 440 34.17 -36.44 -36.53
C ASP A 440 34.29 -37.97 -36.73
N LEU A 441 33.32 -38.74 -36.21
CA LEU A 441 33.30 -40.20 -36.38
C LEU A 441 33.09 -40.68 -37.81
N VAL A 442 32.37 -39.91 -38.64
CA VAL A 442 32.20 -40.18 -40.07
C VAL A 442 33.50 -39.89 -40.83
N ALA A 443 34.24 -38.87 -40.42
CA ALA A 443 35.51 -38.49 -41.05
C ALA A 443 36.69 -39.41 -40.67
N MET A 444 36.70 -39.98 -39.46
CA MET A 444 37.79 -40.85 -38.99
C MET A 444 37.85 -42.20 -39.72
N LYS A 445 39.04 -42.61 -40.19
CA LYS A 445 39.25 -43.89 -40.90
C LYS A 445 39.66 -45.05 -39.98
N GLU A 446 40.36 -44.77 -38.89
CA GLU A 446 40.79 -45.76 -37.90
C GLU A 446 40.34 -45.31 -36.50
N LEU A 447 39.77 -46.23 -35.72
CA LEU A 447 39.34 -46.02 -34.35
C LEU A 447 39.86 -47.19 -33.51
N THR A 448 40.43 -46.87 -32.34
CA THR A 448 40.91 -47.86 -31.36
C THR A 448 39.76 -48.62 -30.67
N ILE A 449 38.53 -48.11 -30.75
CA ILE A 449 37.31 -48.67 -30.15
C ILE A 449 36.33 -49.11 -31.23
N SER A 450 35.48 -50.10 -30.91
CA SER A 450 34.36 -50.48 -31.78
C SER A 450 33.39 -49.31 -32.02
N ARG A 451 33.39 -48.80 -33.26
CA ARG A 451 32.50 -47.73 -33.75
C ARG A 451 31.03 -47.95 -33.37
N GLN A 452 30.58 -49.21 -33.32
CA GLN A 452 29.22 -49.57 -32.89
C GLN A 452 28.92 -49.19 -31.43
N ARG A 453 29.84 -49.42 -30.48
CA ARG A 453 29.61 -49.13 -29.06
C ARG A 453 29.60 -47.63 -28.79
N LEU A 454 30.47 -46.87 -29.46
CA LEU A 454 30.50 -45.41 -29.34
C LEU A 454 29.24 -44.78 -29.95
N ASN A 455 28.81 -45.23 -31.13
CA ASN A 455 27.53 -44.82 -31.71
C ASN A 455 26.34 -45.14 -30.78
N HIS A 456 26.37 -46.28 -30.12
CA HIS A 456 25.34 -46.67 -29.16
C HIS A 456 25.34 -45.75 -27.93
N LEU A 457 26.50 -45.36 -27.40
CA LEU A 457 26.60 -44.37 -26.32
C LEU A 457 26.01 -43.01 -26.75
N ILE A 458 26.42 -42.51 -27.91
CA ILE A 458 25.94 -41.24 -28.46
C ILE A 458 24.41 -41.25 -28.60
N CYS A 459 23.84 -42.31 -29.16
CA CYS A 459 22.38 -42.42 -29.29
C CYS A 459 21.66 -42.44 -27.94
N PHE A 460 22.24 -43.10 -26.92
CA PHE A 460 21.67 -43.17 -25.58
C PHE A 460 21.72 -41.84 -24.81
N ILE A 461 22.69 -40.96 -25.12
CA ILE A 461 22.74 -39.60 -24.58
C ILE A 461 21.85 -38.65 -25.41
N ALA A 462 21.89 -38.75 -26.73
CA ALA A 462 21.17 -37.85 -27.64
C ALA A 462 19.65 -37.96 -27.47
N GLN A 463 19.10 -39.18 -27.40
CA GLN A 463 17.65 -39.39 -27.29
C GLN A 463 17.01 -38.62 -26.11
N PRO A 464 17.49 -38.75 -24.84
CA PRO A 464 16.94 -37.99 -23.73
C PRO A 464 17.15 -36.49 -23.85
N LEU A 465 18.33 -36.03 -24.31
CA LEU A 465 18.59 -34.60 -24.46
C LEU A 465 17.70 -33.96 -25.53
N THR A 466 17.45 -34.63 -26.66
CA THR A 466 16.53 -34.17 -27.71
C THR A 466 15.10 -34.08 -27.19
N ALA A 467 14.60 -35.15 -26.58
CA ALA A 467 13.24 -35.17 -26.03
C ALA A 467 13.03 -34.06 -24.97
N ILE A 468 13.98 -33.89 -24.05
CA ILE A 468 13.91 -32.88 -22.99
C ILE A 468 13.96 -31.47 -23.57
N SER A 469 14.86 -31.20 -24.51
CA SER A 469 14.97 -29.91 -25.19
C SER A 469 13.67 -29.56 -25.92
N GLU A 470 13.10 -30.50 -26.68
CA GLU A 470 11.85 -30.29 -27.40
C GLU A 470 10.67 -30.03 -26.46
N ILE A 471 10.51 -30.84 -25.40
CA ILE A 471 9.45 -30.64 -24.40
C ILE A 471 9.61 -29.27 -23.74
N PHE A 472 10.81 -28.95 -23.27
CA PHE A 472 11.07 -27.71 -22.54
C PHE A 472 10.84 -26.49 -23.43
N PHE A 473 11.41 -26.49 -24.64
CA PHE A 473 11.27 -25.42 -25.60
C PHE A 473 9.80 -25.21 -26.00
N THR A 474 9.10 -26.27 -26.39
CA THR A 474 7.70 -26.19 -26.84
C THR A 474 6.80 -25.69 -25.71
N HIS A 475 7.02 -26.15 -24.48
CA HIS A 475 6.24 -25.69 -23.34
C HIS A 475 6.54 -24.23 -22.97
N LEU A 476 7.82 -23.85 -22.93
CA LEU A 476 8.24 -22.48 -22.65
C LEU A 476 7.64 -21.51 -23.68
N GLN A 477 7.76 -21.82 -24.97
CA GLN A 477 7.18 -21.03 -26.05
C GLN A 477 5.67 -20.91 -25.89
N ALA A 478 4.95 -22.03 -25.74
CA ALA A 478 3.49 -22.02 -25.61
C ALA A 478 3.00 -21.19 -24.40
N MET A 479 3.71 -21.24 -23.27
CA MET A 479 3.39 -20.42 -22.10
C MET A 479 3.60 -18.93 -22.37
N LEU A 480 4.74 -18.54 -22.96
CA LEU A 480 5.03 -17.14 -23.29
C LEU A 480 4.01 -16.60 -24.29
N THR A 481 3.82 -17.28 -25.43
CA THR A 481 2.85 -16.87 -26.46
C THR A 481 1.46 -16.68 -25.84
N LYS A 482 0.98 -17.65 -25.05
CA LYS A 482 -0.36 -17.58 -24.43
C LYS A 482 -0.46 -16.44 -23.43
N LYS A 483 0.50 -16.30 -22.51
CA LYS A 483 0.45 -15.30 -21.43
C LYS A 483 0.66 -13.90 -21.98
N PHE A 484 1.57 -13.71 -22.92
CA PHE A 484 1.81 -12.42 -23.56
C PHE A 484 0.62 -11.97 -24.41
N ALA A 485 -0.08 -12.88 -25.09
CA ALA A 485 -1.34 -12.54 -25.76
C ALA A 485 -2.42 -12.05 -24.78
N LEU A 486 -2.51 -12.66 -23.59
CA LEU A 486 -3.42 -12.22 -22.53
C LEU A 486 -3.01 -10.86 -21.94
N VAL A 487 -1.72 -10.60 -21.77
CA VAL A 487 -1.20 -9.30 -21.31
C VAL A 487 -1.50 -8.21 -22.33
N ALA A 488 -1.26 -8.46 -23.61
CA ALA A 488 -1.59 -7.52 -24.68
C ALA A 488 -3.10 -7.25 -24.79
N GLY A 489 -3.95 -8.22 -24.45
CA GLY A 489 -5.40 -8.08 -24.40
C GLY A 489 -5.99 -7.56 -23.07
N SER A 490 -5.14 -7.24 -22.08
CA SER A 490 -5.59 -6.80 -20.76
C SER A 490 -6.25 -5.42 -20.82
N LYS A 491 -7.25 -5.20 -19.96
CA LYS A 491 -7.98 -3.91 -19.89
C LYS A 491 -7.50 -3.02 -18.75
N THR A 492 -6.78 -3.60 -17.79
CA THR A 492 -6.29 -2.91 -16.59
C THR A 492 -4.85 -3.27 -16.31
N LEU A 493 -4.14 -2.38 -15.63
CA LEU A 493 -2.75 -2.61 -15.21
C LEU A 493 -2.67 -3.81 -14.25
N GLU A 494 -3.62 -3.91 -13.33
CA GLU A 494 -3.65 -4.96 -12.31
C GLU A 494 -3.83 -6.35 -12.94
N GLU A 495 -4.67 -6.46 -13.96
CA GLU A 495 -4.85 -7.69 -14.74
C GLU A 495 -3.55 -8.09 -15.45
N ALA A 496 -2.92 -7.16 -16.16
CA ALA A 496 -1.66 -7.39 -16.85
C ALA A 496 -0.55 -7.84 -15.89
N GLN A 497 -0.40 -7.14 -14.75
CA GLN A 497 0.56 -7.50 -13.71
C GLN A 497 0.27 -8.87 -13.08
N HIS A 498 -1.00 -9.19 -12.86
CA HIS A 498 -1.38 -10.50 -12.32
C HIS A 498 -1.01 -11.62 -13.29
N ILE A 499 -1.26 -11.45 -14.59
CA ILE A 499 -0.90 -12.44 -15.61
C ILE A 499 0.63 -12.64 -15.68
N LEU A 500 1.40 -11.55 -15.61
CA LEU A 500 2.87 -11.62 -15.61
C LEU A 500 3.43 -12.28 -14.34
N LYS A 501 2.83 -12.05 -13.17
CA LYS A 501 3.20 -12.72 -11.92
C LYS A 501 2.87 -14.21 -11.93
N ASP A 502 1.74 -14.57 -12.53
CA ASP A 502 1.37 -15.96 -12.74
C ASP A 502 2.31 -16.65 -13.74
N LEU A 503 2.74 -15.95 -14.80
CA LEU A 503 3.79 -16.43 -15.70
C LEU A 503 5.11 -16.65 -14.95
N ASP A 504 5.59 -15.67 -14.19
CA ASP A 504 6.82 -15.77 -13.39
C ASP A 504 6.78 -16.98 -12.45
N THR A 505 5.64 -17.22 -11.81
CA THR A 505 5.43 -18.37 -10.91
C THR A 505 5.52 -19.71 -11.67
N HIS A 506 4.89 -19.80 -12.85
CA HIS A 506 4.99 -21.00 -13.70
C HIS A 506 6.40 -21.24 -14.22
N LEU A 507 7.09 -20.19 -14.68
CA LEU A 507 8.47 -20.27 -15.14
C LEU A 507 9.40 -20.70 -14.00
N THR A 508 9.28 -20.08 -12.82
CA THR A 508 10.05 -20.42 -11.63
C THR A 508 9.87 -21.90 -11.27
N ASN A 509 8.65 -22.43 -11.39
CA ASN A 509 8.34 -23.84 -11.12
C ASN A 509 9.05 -24.82 -12.05
N LEU A 510 9.37 -24.43 -13.29
CA LEU A 510 10.08 -25.29 -14.25
C LEU A 510 11.56 -25.44 -13.92
N ILE A 511 12.18 -24.38 -13.44
CA ILE A 511 13.62 -24.29 -13.19
C ILE A 511 14.00 -24.54 -11.72
N THR A 512 13.01 -24.58 -10.82
CA THR A 512 13.27 -24.82 -9.38
C THR A 512 13.77 -26.23 -9.15
N ARG A 513 14.92 -26.32 -8.45
CA ARG A 513 15.52 -27.57 -8.01
C ARG A 513 15.02 -27.96 -6.62
N SER A 514 13.77 -28.40 -6.54
CA SER A 514 13.16 -28.86 -5.28
C SER A 514 12.47 -30.21 -5.45
N GLY A 515 12.63 -31.11 -4.48
CA GLY A 515 12.00 -32.43 -4.48
C GLY A 515 12.35 -33.26 -5.71
N SER A 516 11.36 -33.91 -6.34
CA SER A 516 11.57 -34.72 -7.55
C SER A 516 12.12 -33.93 -8.75
N ARG A 517 11.86 -32.62 -8.83
CA ARG A 517 12.41 -31.76 -9.90
C ARG A 517 13.93 -31.61 -9.80
N ALA A 518 14.49 -31.62 -8.59
CA ALA A 518 15.95 -31.59 -8.41
C ALA A 518 16.59 -32.83 -9.07
N LEU A 519 16.00 -34.01 -8.87
CA LEU A 519 16.48 -35.25 -9.49
C LEU A 519 16.44 -35.21 -11.01
N ILE A 520 15.39 -34.62 -11.60
CA ILE A 520 15.29 -34.41 -13.05
C ILE A 520 16.39 -33.48 -13.54
N HIS A 521 16.56 -32.32 -12.90
CA HIS A 521 17.58 -31.33 -13.26
C HIS A 521 19.00 -31.89 -13.12
N ASP A 522 19.25 -32.70 -12.10
CA ASP A 522 20.54 -33.35 -11.87
C ASP A 522 20.83 -34.45 -12.91
N ALA A 523 19.81 -35.26 -13.26
CA ALA A 523 19.92 -36.26 -14.32
C ALA A 523 20.22 -35.60 -15.68
N ILE A 524 19.50 -34.53 -16.00
CA ILE A 524 19.74 -33.73 -17.22
C ILE A 524 21.14 -33.13 -17.23
N THR A 525 21.55 -32.54 -16.11
CA THR A 525 22.88 -31.96 -15.93
C THR A 525 23.97 -33.00 -16.21
N LYS A 526 23.86 -34.20 -15.63
CA LYS A 526 24.80 -35.30 -15.88
C LYS A 526 24.81 -35.75 -17.33
N LEU A 527 23.66 -35.84 -17.99
CA LEU A 527 23.59 -36.21 -19.40
C LEU A 527 24.27 -35.16 -20.29
N CYS A 528 24.08 -33.87 -20.02
CA CYS A 528 24.79 -32.78 -20.69
C CYS A 528 26.31 -32.87 -20.48
N ASP A 529 26.74 -33.11 -19.24
CA ASP A 529 28.17 -33.22 -18.90
C ASP A 529 28.80 -34.43 -19.59
N ARG A 530 28.10 -35.56 -19.69
CA ARG A 530 28.59 -36.73 -20.46
C ARG A 530 28.65 -36.45 -21.96
N ALA A 531 27.73 -35.66 -22.50
CA ALA A 531 27.75 -35.30 -23.92
C ALA A 531 29.02 -34.51 -24.29
N THR A 532 29.34 -33.49 -23.49
CA THR A 532 30.54 -32.65 -23.66
C THR A 532 31.83 -33.40 -23.36
N GLU A 533 31.82 -34.30 -22.38
CA GLU A 533 32.97 -35.15 -22.07
C GLU A 533 33.30 -36.13 -23.20
N VAL A 534 32.29 -36.72 -23.85
CA VAL A 534 32.49 -37.59 -25.03
C VAL A 534 33.14 -36.82 -26.17
N GLU A 535 32.69 -35.59 -26.44
CA GLU A 535 33.30 -34.71 -27.45
C GLU A 535 34.77 -34.42 -27.14
N LEU A 536 35.07 -33.99 -25.91
CA LEU A 536 36.42 -33.61 -25.51
C LEU A 536 37.37 -34.81 -25.55
N ARG A 537 36.96 -35.97 -25.03
CA ARG A 537 37.81 -37.18 -25.03
C ARG A 537 38.03 -37.73 -26.45
N LEU A 538 37.04 -37.63 -27.35
CA LEU A 538 37.21 -38.06 -28.75
C LEU A 538 38.22 -37.18 -29.48
N ARG A 539 38.17 -35.86 -29.28
CA ARG A 539 39.13 -34.93 -29.91
C ARG A 539 40.54 -35.02 -29.37
N MET A 540 40.70 -35.47 -28.11
CA MET A 540 42.00 -35.71 -27.49
C MET A 540 42.56 -37.12 -27.75
N ASP A 541 41.85 -37.95 -28.53
CA ASP A 541 42.18 -39.36 -28.79
C ASP A 541 42.44 -40.18 -27.51
N ALA A 542 41.71 -39.84 -26.43
CA ALA A 542 41.90 -40.38 -25.08
C ALA A 542 40.76 -41.32 -24.65
N VAL A 543 39.95 -41.81 -25.60
CA VAL A 543 38.81 -42.67 -25.28
C VAL A 543 39.29 -44.11 -25.08
N GLY A 544 39.20 -44.62 -23.86
CA GLY A 544 39.41 -46.03 -23.55
C GLY A 544 38.12 -46.85 -23.64
N LEU A 545 38.25 -48.17 -23.86
CA LEU A 545 37.11 -49.10 -23.91
C LEU A 545 36.37 -49.18 -22.56
N HIS A 546 37.12 -49.09 -21.46
CA HIS A 546 36.58 -49.04 -20.09
C HIS A 546 35.78 -47.76 -19.82
N ASP A 547 36.23 -46.62 -20.35
CA ASP A 547 35.55 -45.33 -20.18
C ASP A 547 34.18 -45.33 -20.84
N VAL A 548 34.08 -45.90 -22.05
CA VAL A 548 32.80 -46.03 -22.78
C VAL A 548 31.80 -46.88 -21.99
N GLU A 549 32.25 -47.97 -21.37
CA GLU A 549 31.38 -48.83 -20.56
C GLU A 549 30.89 -48.16 -19.28
N GLU A 550 31.77 -47.43 -18.58
CA GLU A 550 31.40 -46.66 -17.38
C GLU A 550 30.44 -45.51 -17.72
N MET A 551 30.70 -44.77 -18.79
CA MET A 551 29.79 -43.73 -19.29
C MET A 551 28.42 -44.31 -19.63
N LEU A 552 28.38 -45.47 -20.32
CA LEU A 552 27.14 -46.10 -20.73
C LEU A 552 26.31 -46.60 -19.54
N LYS A 553 26.94 -47.06 -18.45
CA LYS A 553 26.24 -47.40 -17.19
C LYS A 553 25.58 -46.17 -16.57
N VAL A 554 26.29 -45.04 -16.51
CA VAL A 554 25.76 -43.78 -15.97
C VAL A 554 24.59 -43.29 -16.82
N VAL A 555 24.76 -43.23 -18.14
CA VAL A 555 23.73 -42.75 -19.07
C VAL A 555 22.47 -43.61 -19.00
N LYS A 556 22.60 -44.94 -18.94
CA LYS A 556 21.45 -45.84 -18.74
C LYS A 556 20.73 -45.56 -17.42
N ARG A 557 21.47 -45.44 -16.31
CA ARG A 557 20.89 -45.12 -15.00
C ARG A 557 20.10 -43.81 -15.03
N GLU A 558 20.68 -42.75 -15.58
CA GLU A 558 20.01 -41.43 -15.62
C GLU A 558 18.81 -41.44 -16.58
N LYS A 559 18.89 -42.16 -17.71
CA LYS A 559 17.74 -42.39 -18.62
C LYS A 559 16.61 -43.13 -17.91
N ASP A 560 16.90 -44.23 -17.22
CA ASP A 560 15.90 -45.02 -16.49
C ASP A 560 15.28 -44.23 -15.34
N LEU A 561 16.08 -43.38 -14.67
CA LEU A 561 15.60 -42.44 -13.67
C LEU A 561 14.62 -41.43 -14.27
N LEU A 562 14.94 -40.83 -15.42
CA LEU A 562 14.03 -39.89 -16.11
C LEU A 562 12.72 -40.56 -16.54
N VAL A 563 12.77 -41.81 -17.03
CA VAL A 563 11.57 -42.60 -17.36
C VAL A 563 10.73 -42.87 -16.10
N GLY A 564 11.36 -43.28 -15.00
CA GLY A 564 10.69 -43.54 -13.72
C GLY A 564 10.07 -42.28 -13.12
N LEU A 565 10.78 -41.15 -13.17
CA LEU A 565 10.29 -39.86 -12.70
C LEU A 565 9.13 -39.36 -13.57
N GLY A 566 9.21 -39.51 -14.90
CA GLY A 566 8.11 -39.21 -15.82
C GLY A 566 6.83 -39.97 -15.50
N ARG A 567 6.93 -41.26 -15.14
CA ARG A 567 5.81 -42.08 -14.63
C ARG A 567 5.24 -41.54 -13.32
N SER A 568 6.08 -41.07 -12.41
CA SER A 568 5.62 -40.61 -11.09
C SER A 568 4.99 -39.21 -11.12
N MET A 569 5.35 -38.37 -12.09
CA MET A 569 4.95 -36.96 -12.16
C MET A 569 3.77 -36.73 -13.11
N HIS A 570 2.66 -37.44 -12.87
CA HIS A 570 1.41 -37.27 -13.63
C HIS A 570 0.91 -35.81 -13.58
N GLY A 571 0.53 -35.28 -14.74
CA GLY A 571 0.01 -33.91 -14.85
C GLY A 571 1.08 -32.82 -14.96
N THR A 572 2.35 -33.19 -15.16
CA THR A 572 3.44 -32.25 -15.44
C THR A 572 3.99 -32.43 -16.85
N ILE A 573 4.78 -31.48 -17.35
CA ILE A 573 5.42 -31.61 -18.66
C ILE A 573 6.34 -32.84 -18.75
N PHE A 574 6.85 -33.32 -17.61
CA PHE A 574 7.77 -34.44 -17.54
C PHE A 574 7.08 -35.79 -17.72
N THR A 575 5.74 -35.86 -17.71
CA THR A 575 5.01 -37.08 -18.10
C THR A 575 5.34 -37.50 -19.53
N LEU A 576 5.65 -36.53 -20.42
CA LEU A 576 6.04 -36.78 -21.80
C LEU A 576 7.42 -37.46 -21.93
N LEU A 577 8.24 -37.49 -20.87
CA LEU A 577 9.52 -38.20 -20.89
C LEU A 577 9.33 -39.71 -21.02
N GLN A 578 8.26 -40.27 -20.46
CA GLN A 578 8.03 -41.71 -20.56
C GLN A 578 7.86 -42.16 -22.02
N PRO A 579 6.87 -41.69 -22.80
CA PRO A 579 6.65 -42.16 -24.17
C PRO A 579 7.80 -41.85 -25.12
N LEU A 580 8.60 -40.80 -24.86
CA LEU A 580 9.72 -40.42 -25.73
C LEU A 580 11.01 -41.20 -25.45
N LEU A 581 11.15 -41.76 -24.25
CA LEU A 581 12.37 -42.45 -23.79
C LEU A 581 12.21 -43.96 -23.61
N SER A 582 10.98 -44.45 -23.52
CA SER A 582 10.63 -45.87 -23.35
C SER A 582 10.95 -46.72 -24.57
#